data_AF-F0R532-F1
#
_entry.id   AF-F0R532-F1
#
_cell.length_a   1.000
_cell.length_b   1.000
_cell.length_c   1.000
_cell.angle_alpha   90.00
_cell.angle_beta   90.00
_cell.angle_gamma   90.00
#
_symmetry.space_group_name_H-M   'P 1'
#
loop_
_entity.id
_entity.type
_entity.pdbx_description
1 polymer ?
#
loop_
_entity_poly.entity_id
_entity_poly.type
_entity_poly.pdbx_seq_one_letter_code
_entity_poly.pdbx_strand_id
1 'polypeptide(L)'
;MKKQVLSLAFLLASACAYSQTSYLSELLINNRQVEKTADRQVKVSFDADLSGLDMKRQQSLRVVPVIVSADGSQEVELPAFVINGTVRDKVNAREAALGNTSAEDGALLTVRRKNGTSQSVNYEASVPFKRWMIGGNLQLRGYATGCAQCNEGNETNYTGDILPPLNPQYGSPFVQPKEEEVKRRSETRTARLQFRQGSSVIQKDYQQNAKELDAVHRSMQLVKDNSDLTITGIYVTGYASPEGGFDFNMKLSERRAKAFAEYMKDDLSSIDPKLYHVDWKGEDWEGLRAEIDRQPQLQERSIILDVLNGCGDDKDACEQKIRQTVSPAAYNQLLTEVYPPIRRNEYRIEYNVRHFEVEEGKQMIKSRPDLMSVNEIQQVADAYGKGTPQYIDCLLAGAKAYPQDITAQNNAALALIEAGRTEEAVALLQKAPQDAALQNMLGVAYLKQGNTEDARSMFRRAASAGNAQAQANLKMLEDYIEYYAE
;
A
#
# COMPACT_ATOMS: atom_id res chain seq x y z
N MET A 1 -16.71 93.93 -56.41
CA MET A 1 -15.91 92.79 -55.90
C MET A 1 -16.85 91.87 -55.13
N LYS A 2 -17.25 90.73 -55.73
CA LYS A 2 -17.00 89.34 -55.28
C LYS A 2 -17.55 89.04 -53.86
N LYS A 3 -18.72 88.40 -53.77
CA LYS A 3 -18.96 86.93 -53.61
C LYS A 3 -18.48 86.38 -52.26
N GLN A 4 -19.37 85.80 -51.45
CA GLN A 4 -19.52 84.34 -51.28
C GLN A 4 -20.62 83.96 -50.27
N VAL A 5 -21.39 82.95 -50.66
CA VAL A 5 -22.40 82.19 -49.92
C VAL A 5 -21.68 81.13 -49.07
N LEU A 6 -22.19 80.83 -47.87
CA LEU A 6 -21.96 79.53 -47.24
C LEU A 6 -23.16 79.09 -46.39
N SER A 7 -23.82 78.06 -46.91
CA SER A 7 -24.85 77.24 -46.27
C SER A 7 -24.22 76.33 -45.23
N LEU A 8 -24.83 76.19 -44.05
CA LEU A 8 -24.50 75.12 -43.09
C LEU A 8 -25.71 74.20 -42.96
N ALA A 9 -25.57 72.99 -43.49
CA ALA A 9 -26.56 71.92 -43.44
C ALA A 9 -26.42 71.12 -42.15
N PHE A 10 -27.56 70.85 -41.52
CA PHE A 10 -27.74 69.92 -40.40
C PHE A 10 -27.46 68.47 -40.85
N LEU A 11 -26.61 67.75 -40.11
CA LEU A 11 -26.51 66.29 -40.17
C LEU A 11 -26.54 65.75 -38.73
N LEU A 12 -27.76 65.45 -38.27
CA LEU A 12 -28.01 64.62 -37.09
C LEU A 12 -27.78 63.16 -37.49
N ALA A 13 -26.58 62.65 -37.21
CA ALA A 13 -26.32 61.23 -37.21
C ALA A 13 -26.90 60.63 -35.92
N SER A 14 -28.13 60.13 -35.98
CA SER A 14 -28.71 59.27 -34.96
C SER A 14 -27.99 57.92 -34.99
N ALA A 15 -26.97 57.77 -34.15
CA ALA A 15 -26.45 56.45 -33.78
C ALA A 15 -27.53 55.73 -32.98
N CYS A 16 -28.24 54.80 -33.62
CA CYS A 16 -29.06 53.83 -32.89
C CYS A 16 -28.12 52.91 -32.11
N ALA A 17 -27.90 53.23 -30.84
CA ALA A 17 -27.37 52.27 -29.88
C ALA A 17 -28.42 51.15 -29.75
N TYR A 18 -28.18 50.00 -30.36
CA TYR A 18 -28.94 48.80 -30.06
C TYR A 18 -28.55 48.37 -28.64
N SER A 19 -29.41 48.66 -27.67
CA SER A 19 -29.33 48.06 -26.34
C SER A 19 -29.54 46.56 -26.50
N GLN A 20 -28.55 45.75 -26.13
CA GLN A 20 -28.74 44.30 -26.03
C GLN A 20 -29.88 44.02 -25.06
N THR A 21 -30.80 43.12 -25.46
CA THR A 21 -31.90 42.71 -24.59
C THR A 21 -31.38 41.65 -23.63
N SER A 22 -31.52 41.89 -22.32
CA SER A 22 -31.10 40.96 -21.27
C SER A 22 -32.34 40.39 -20.57
N TYR A 23 -32.57 39.09 -20.69
CA TYR A 23 -33.70 38.39 -20.05
C TYR A 23 -33.23 37.30 -19.09
N LEU A 24 -32.05 36.71 -19.34
CA LEU A 24 -31.56 35.60 -18.53
C LEU A 24 -31.25 36.03 -17.09
N SER A 25 -30.79 37.27 -16.90
CA SER A 25 -30.56 37.85 -15.57
C SER A 25 -31.83 38.06 -14.74
N GLU A 26 -33.01 38.06 -15.38
CA GLU A 26 -34.31 38.21 -14.70
C GLU A 26 -34.92 36.87 -14.27
N LEU A 27 -34.27 35.76 -14.64
CA LEU A 27 -34.67 34.41 -14.22
C LEU A 27 -33.99 34.04 -12.90
N LEU A 28 -34.78 33.59 -11.93
CA LEU A 28 -34.26 33.02 -10.69
C LEU A 28 -34.29 31.50 -10.78
N ILE A 29 -33.15 30.86 -10.50
CA ILE A 29 -33.02 29.40 -10.52
C ILE A 29 -33.15 28.88 -9.10
N ASN A 30 -34.22 28.13 -8.85
CA ASN A 30 -34.54 27.52 -7.56
C ASN A 30 -34.42 25.99 -7.63
N ASN A 31 -34.31 25.34 -6.48
CA ASN A 31 -34.34 23.87 -6.35
C ASN A 31 -33.37 23.13 -7.30
N ARG A 32 -32.21 23.74 -7.60
CA ARG A 32 -31.23 23.18 -8.53
C ARG A 32 -30.64 21.88 -7.99
N GLN A 33 -30.65 20.83 -8.81
CA GLN A 33 -29.96 19.57 -8.55
C GLN A 33 -29.21 19.11 -9.80
N VAL A 34 -27.97 18.65 -9.60
CA VAL A 34 -27.16 18.02 -10.64
C VAL A 34 -26.51 16.79 -10.04
N GLU A 35 -26.91 15.60 -10.50
CA GLU A 35 -26.48 14.34 -9.92
C GLU A 35 -26.15 13.30 -11.00
N LYS A 36 -25.18 12.44 -10.69
CA LYS A 36 -24.89 11.26 -11.49
C LYS A 36 -25.84 10.14 -11.09
N THR A 37 -26.56 9.58 -12.04
CA THR A 37 -27.50 8.47 -11.84
C THR A 37 -26.81 7.10 -12.02
N ALA A 38 -27.45 6.04 -11.53
CA ALA A 38 -26.89 4.68 -11.58
C ALA A 38 -26.69 4.13 -13.01
N ASP A 39 -27.46 4.63 -13.99
CA ASP A 39 -27.31 4.35 -15.42
C ASP A 39 -26.28 5.26 -16.11
N ARG A 40 -25.41 5.90 -15.33
CA ARG A 40 -24.30 6.75 -15.79
C ARG A 40 -24.77 7.92 -16.65
N GLN A 41 -25.88 8.54 -16.26
CA GLN A 41 -26.30 9.84 -16.79
C GLN A 41 -26.00 10.93 -15.77
N VAL A 42 -25.87 12.17 -16.24
CA VAL A 42 -25.93 13.37 -15.40
C VAL A 42 -27.31 13.97 -15.58
N LYS A 43 -28.14 13.87 -14.54
CA LYS A 43 -29.46 14.51 -14.48
C LYS A 43 -29.30 15.92 -13.96
N VAL A 44 -29.85 16.88 -14.69
CA VAL A 44 -29.93 18.29 -14.33
C VAL A 44 -31.40 18.64 -14.14
N SER A 45 -31.76 19.14 -12.97
CA SER A 45 -33.10 19.67 -12.69
C SER A 45 -33.05 20.99 -11.93
N PHE A 46 -34.02 21.86 -12.20
CA PHE A 46 -34.22 23.12 -11.49
C PHE A 46 -35.59 23.71 -11.82
N ASP A 47 -36.03 24.66 -10.99
CA ASP A 47 -37.20 25.50 -11.24
C ASP A 47 -36.74 26.89 -11.68
N ALA A 48 -37.03 27.26 -12.93
CA ALA A 48 -36.79 28.61 -13.43
C ALA A 48 -38.01 29.49 -13.15
N ASP A 49 -37.88 30.36 -12.15
CA ASP A 49 -38.90 31.35 -11.80
C ASP A 49 -38.85 32.53 -12.79
N LEU A 50 -39.97 32.73 -13.48
CA LEU A 50 -40.17 33.76 -14.48
C LEU A 50 -40.94 34.98 -13.92
N SER A 51 -41.23 35.01 -12.61
CA SER A 51 -42.08 36.04 -12.00
C SER A 51 -41.51 37.45 -12.24
N GLY A 52 -40.18 37.58 -12.17
CA GLY A 52 -39.44 38.83 -12.43
C GLY A 52 -39.23 39.17 -13.90
N LEU A 53 -39.45 38.23 -14.83
CA LEU A 53 -39.14 38.40 -16.25
C LEU A 53 -40.13 39.35 -16.94
N ASP A 54 -39.68 40.47 -17.51
CA ASP A 54 -40.50 41.38 -18.31
C ASP A 54 -40.17 41.27 -19.81
N MET A 55 -40.82 40.32 -20.49
CA MET A 55 -40.51 40.02 -21.90
C MET A 55 -41.34 40.86 -22.88
N LYS A 56 -40.67 41.47 -23.88
CA LYS A 56 -41.35 42.14 -24.99
C LYS A 56 -42.21 41.16 -25.79
N ARG A 57 -43.41 41.61 -26.17
CA ARG A 57 -44.45 40.77 -26.78
C ARG A 57 -44.02 40.01 -28.04
N GLN A 58 -43.11 40.53 -28.85
CA GLN A 58 -42.67 39.94 -30.12
C GLN A 58 -41.34 39.16 -30.02
N GLN A 59 -40.74 39.06 -28.84
CA GLN A 59 -39.47 38.38 -28.63
C GLN A 59 -39.64 36.96 -28.08
N SER A 60 -38.58 36.16 -28.21
CA SER A 60 -38.42 34.84 -27.59
C SER A 60 -37.09 34.77 -26.87
N LEU A 61 -37.01 34.05 -25.76
CA LEU A 61 -35.77 33.66 -25.10
C LEU A 61 -35.61 32.15 -25.17
N ARG A 62 -34.57 31.68 -25.86
CA ARG A 62 -34.15 30.29 -25.83
C ARG A 62 -33.07 30.13 -24.77
N VAL A 63 -33.32 29.30 -23.76
CA VAL A 63 -32.37 29.03 -22.67
C VAL A 63 -31.81 27.62 -22.84
N VAL A 64 -30.48 27.53 -22.89
CA VAL A 64 -29.74 26.27 -23.08
C VAL A 64 -28.90 26.03 -21.83
N PRO A 65 -29.24 25.03 -21.01
CA PRO A 65 -28.34 24.58 -19.96
C PRO A 65 -27.13 23.90 -20.59
N VAL A 66 -25.93 24.25 -20.12
CA VAL A 66 -24.66 23.74 -20.63
C VAL A 66 -23.80 23.32 -19.46
N ILE A 67 -23.35 22.07 -19.47
CA ILE A 67 -22.33 21.60 -18.54
C ILE A 67 -20.98 21.94 -19.15
N VAL A 68 -20.11 22.60 -18.38
CA VAL A 68 -18.78 23.04 -18.79
C VAL A 68 -17.74 22.43 -17.86
N SER A 69 -16.64 21.91 -18.41
CA SER A 69 -15.52 21.36 -17.64
C SER A 69 -14.87 22.43 -16.75
N ALA A 70 -14.15 21.99 -15.71
CA ALA A 70 -13.47 22.90 -14.77
C ALA A 70 -12.49 23.87 -15.45
N ASP A 71 -11.85 23.44 -16.54
CA ASP A 71 -10.90 24.22 -17.33
C ASP A 71 -11.55 24.95 -18.54
N GLY A 72 -12.86 24.76 -18.76
CA GLY A 72 -13.59 25.33 -19.89
C GLY A 72 -13.29 24.72 -21.26
N SER A 73 -12.52 23.63 -21.34
CA SER A 73 -12.11 23.01 -22.62
C SER A 73 -13.18 22.12 -23.25
N GLN A 74 -14.13 21.62 -22.44
CA GLN A 74 -15.19 20.71 -22.88
C GLN A 74 -16.54 21.18 -22.38
N GLU A 75 -17.56 20.97 -23.20
CA GLU A 75 -18.93 21.30 -22.86
C GLU A 75 -19.93 20.34 -23.51
N VAL A 76 -21.10 20.23 -22.90
CA VAL A 76 -22.26 19.56 -23.51
C VAL A 76 -23.50 20.39 -23.26
N GLU A 77 -24.25 20.63 -24.32
CA GLU A 77 -25.56 21.28 -24.24
C GLU A 77 -26.62 20.26 -23.85
N LEU A 78 -27.49 20.65 -22.93
CA LEU A 78 -28.73 19.94 -22.65
C LEU A 78 -29.87 20.50 -23.51
N PRO A 79 -30.98 19.74 -23.68
CA PRO A 79 -32.16 20.23 -24.38
C PRO A 79 -32.61 21.59 -23.85
N ALA A 80 -32.86 22.53 -24.76
CA ALA A 80 -33.22 23.89 -24.39
C ALA A 80 -34.69 24.00 -23.95
N PHE A 81 -35.03 25.08 -23.26
CA PHE A 81 -36.43 25.50 -23.10
C PHE A 81 -36.63 26.90 -23.66
N VAL A 82 -37.83 27.19 -24.13
CA VAL A 82 -38.15 28.44 -24.82
C VAL A 82 -39.24 29.21 -24.08
N ILE A 83 -39.02 30.51 -23.87
CA ILE A 83 -40.00 31.42 -23.30
C ILE A 83 -40.39 32.43 -24.36
N ASN A 84 -41.68 32.50 -24.71
CA ASN A 84 -42.17 33.38 -25.76
C ASN A 84 -42.98 34.55 -25.22
N GLY A 85 -42.78 35.72 -25.81
CA GLY A 85 -43.70 36.84 -25.70
C GLY A 85 -45.05 36.53 -26.35
N THR A 86 -46.11 37.22 -25.93
CA THR A 86 -47.50 36.89 -26.32
C THR A 86 -47.77 36.91 -27.82
N VAL A 87 -47.14 37.80 -28.59
CA VAL A 87 -47.31 37.87 -30.05
C VAL A 87 -46.43 36.81 -30.72
N ARG A 88 -45.20 36.63 -30.23
CA ARG A 88 -44.28 35.60 -30.74
C ARG A 88 -44.87 34.20 -30.65
N ASP A 89 -45.43 33.86 -29.50
CA ASP A 89 -46.10 32.57 -29.25
C ASP A 89 -47.17 32.26 -30.31
N LYS A 90 -47.99 33.27 -30.66
CA LYS A 90 -49.02 33.14 -31.70
C LYS A 90 -48.45 32.98 -33.11
N VAL A 91 -47.31 33.62 -33.39
CA VAL A 91 -46.62 33.50 -34.68
C VAL A 91 -46.04 32.10 -34.81
N ASN A 92 -45.30 31.62 -33.81
CA ASN A 92 -44.71 30.28 -33.81
C ASN A 92 -45.78 29.18 -33.93
N ALA A 93 -46.89 29.30 -33.21
CA ALA A 93 -48.01 28.36 -33.32
C ALA A 93 -48.63 28.33 -34.74
N ARG A 94 -48.64 29.47 -35.45
CA ARG A 94 -49.11 29.54 -36.84
C ARG A 94 -48.11 28.89 -37.81
N GLU A 95 -46.81 29.18 -37.65
CA GLU A 95 -45.76 28.58 -38.48
C GLU A 95 -45.76 27.05 -38.35
N ALA A 96 -45.87 26.54 -37.11
CA ALA A 96 -45.99 25.10 -36.85
C ALA A 96 -47.23 24.49 -37.52
N ALA A 97 -48.38 25.17 -37.46
CA ALA A 97 -49.61 24.73 -38.13
C ALA A 97 -49.52 24.74 -39.67
N LEU A 98 -48.62 25.55 -40.23
CA LEU A 98 -48.33 25.62 -41.67
C LEU A 98 -47.25 24.60 -42.11
N GLY A 99 -46.69 23.82 -41.18
CA GLY A 99 -45.63 22.84 -41.45
C GLY A 99 -44.24 23.46 -41.63
N ASN A 100 -44.04 24.70 -41.22
CA ASN A 100 -42.74 25.37 -41.27
C ASN A 100 -41.91 25.07 -40.01
N THR A 101 -40.59 24.95 -40.19
CA THR A 101 -39.61 24.80 -39.10
C THR A 101 -39.66 26.02 -38.18
N SER A 102 -39.82 25.79 -36.89
CA SER A 102 -39.96 26.86 -35.89
C SER A 102 -38.66 27.07 -35.10
N ALA A 103 -38.52 28.25 -34.49
CA ALA A 103 -37.42 28.53 -33.54
C ALA A 103 -37.53 27.70 -32.22
N GLU A 104 -38.59 26.90 -32.08
CA GLU A 104 -38.87 26.01 -30.94
C GLU A 104 -38.45 24.56 -31.23
N ASP A 105 -38.04 24.25 -32.46
CA ASP A 105 -37.69 22.89 -32.87
C ASP A 105 -36.49 22.39 -32.05
N GLY A 106 -36.66 21.25 -31.38
CA GLY A 106 -35.67 20.68 -30.47
C GLY A 106 -35.65 21.29 -29.06
N ALA A 107 -36.59 22.17 -28.71
CA ALA A 107 -36.82 22.56 -27.32
C ALA A 107 -37.54 21.44 -26.55
N LEU A 108 -37.11 21.19 -25.32
CA LEU A 108 -37.78 20.29 -24.38
C LEU A 108 -39.19 20.77 -24.03
N LEU A 109 -39.34 22.09 -23.86
CA LEU A 109 -40.61 22.72 -23.54
C LEU A 109 -40.62 24.18 -24.01
N THR A 110 -41.82 24.65 -24.35
CA THR A 110 -42.11 26.05 -24.69
C THR A 110 -43.14 26.62 -23.73
N VAL A 111 -42.90 27.82 -23.19
CA VAL A 111 -43.83 28.53 -22.30
C VAL A 111 -44.10 29.93 -22.80
N ARG A 112 -45.38 30.30 -22.87
CA ARG A 112 -45.78 31.69 -23.10
C ARG A 112 -45.64 32.53 -21.83
N ARG A 113 -44.89 33.62 -21.90
CA ARG A 113 -44.79 34.61 -20.82
C ARG A 113 -46.05 35.46 -20.69
N LYS A 114 -46.47 35.69 -19.44
CA LYS A 114 -47.57 36.57 -18.99
C LYS A 114 -47.00 37.60 -18.00
N ASN A 115 -46.42 38.68 -18.51
CA ASN A 115 -45.75 39.72 -17.70
C ASN A 115 -46.63 40.17 -16.51
N GLY A 116 -46.01 40.38 -15.36
CA GLY A 116 -46.68 40.77 -14.12
C GLY A 116 -47.41 39.64 -13.37
N THR A 117 -47.27 38.39 -13.82
CA THR A 117 -47.81 37.21 -13.10
C THR A 117 -46.70 36.24 -12.70
N SER A 118 -46.90 35.51 -11.60
CA SER A 118 -46.00 34.43 -11.19
C SER A 118 -46.09 33.26 -12.16
N GLN A 119 -44.93 32.79 -12.63
CA GLN A 119 -44.79 31.63 -13.49
C GLN A 119 -43.48 30.92 -13.15
N SER A 120 -43.49 29.59 -13.16
CA SER A 120 -42.29 28.77 -13.02
C SER A 120 -42.22 27.77 -14.17
N VAL A 121 -41.01 27.42 -14.57
CA VAL A 121 -40.70 26.35 -15.50
C VAL A 121 -39.92 25.28 -14.75
N ASN A 122 -40.50 24.09 -14.64
CA ASN A 122 -39.81 22.95 -14.06
C ASN A 122 -39.01 22.28 -15.17
N TYR A 123 -37.69 22.28 -15.04
CA TYR A 123 -36.77 21.72 -16.01
C TYR A 123 -36.18 20.43 -15.48
N GLU A 124 -36.14 19.38 -16.31
CA GLU A 124 -35.40 18.15 -16.04
C GLU A 124 -34.89 17.56 -17.36
N ALA A 125 -33.59 17.30 -17.44
CA ALA A 125 -32.99 16.61 -18.56
C ALA A 125 -31.74 15.83 -18.11
N SER A 126 -31.35 14.85 -18.91
CA SER A 126 -30.16 14.03 -18.65
C SER A 126 -29.28 13.93 -19.88
N VAL A 127 -27.97 13.82 -19.65
CA VAL A 127 -26.95 13.54 -20.67
C VAL A 127 -26.02 12.42 -20.21
N PRO A 128 -25.40 11.65 -21.12
CA PRO A 128 -24.43 10.63 -20.72
C PRO A 128 -23.30 11.24 -19.90
N PHE A 129 -22.98 10.62 -18.76
CA PHE A 129 -21.89 11.05 -17.91
C PHE A 129 -20.55 10.93 -18.65
N LYS A 130 -19.71 11.94 -18.47
CA LYS A 130 -18.32 11.94 -18.90
C LYS A 130 -17.43 12.42 -17.76
N ARG A 131 -16.24 11.84 -17.62
CA ARG A 131 -15.31 12.14 -16.51
C ARG A 131 -14.98 13.62 -16.39
N TRP A 132 -14.89 14.33 -17.52
CA TRP A 132 -14.59 15.77 -17.55
C TRP A 132 -15.67 16.63 -16.89
N MET A 133 -16.89 16.10 -16.68
CA MET A 133 -17.98 16.81 -16.00
C MET A 133 -17.75 16.94 -14.49
N ILE A 134 -16.87 16.10 -13.91
CA ILE A 134 -16.50 16.17 -12.49
C ILE A 134 -15.73 17.47 -12.21
N GLY A 135 -16.15 18.22 -11.20
CA GLY A 135 -15.62 19.53 -10.86
C GLY A 135 -15.96 20.63 -11.86
N GLY A 136 -16.83 20.33 -12.84
CA GLY A 136 -17.33 21.30 -13.79
C GLY A 136 -18.39 22.23 -13.18
N ASN A 137 -19.06 22.99 -14.04
CA ASN A 137 -20.15 23.86 -13.66
C ASN A 137 -21.33 23.80 -14.63
N LEU A 138 -22.49 24.22 -14.15
CA LEU A 138 -23.69 24.38 -14.96
C LEU A 138 -23.87 25.87 -15.32
N GLN A 139 -23.94 26.15 -16.61
CA GLN A 139 -24.25 27.47 -17.15
C GLN A 139 -25.60 27.45 -17.84
N LEU A 140 -26.30 28.57 -17.84
CA LEU A 140 -27.44 28.81 -18.72
C LEU A 140 -27.00 29.79 -19.80
N ARG A 141 -27.21 29.43 -21.08
CA ARG A 141 -26.98 30.32 -22.22
C ARG A 141 -28.32 30.78 -22.77
N GLY A 142 -28.57 32.08 -22.70
CA GLY A 142 -29.80 32.71 -23.16
C GLY A 142 -29.60 33.34 -24.53
N TYR A 143 -30.51 33.08 -25.46
CA TYR A 143 -30.51 33.64 -26.81
C TYR A 143 -31.85 34.35 -27.06
N ALA A 144 -31.83 35.68 -27.03
CA ALA A 144 -33.00 36.51 -27.28
C ALA A 144 -33.19 36.75 -28.78
N THR A 145 -34.38 36.47 -29.32
CA THR A 145 -34.68 36.67 -30.74
C THR A 145 -35.85 37.62 -30.98
N GLY A 146 -35.66 38.56 -31.91
CA GLY A 146 -36.61 39.60 -32.31
C GLY A 146 -37.44 39.24 -33.53
N CYS A 147 -38.36 40.12 -33.93
CA CYS A 147 -39.51 39.87 -34.82
C CYS A 147 -39.19 39.14 -36.13
N ALA A 148 -38.00 39.36 -36.69
CA ALA A 148 -37.53 38.75 -37.93
C ALA A 148 -36.54 37.59 -37.69
N GLN A 149 -36.61 36.93 -36.53
CA GLN A 149 -35.58 35.99 -36.03
C GLN A 149 -34.18 36.61 -35.89
N CYS A 150 -34.09 37.94 -35.83
CA CYS A 150 -32.85 38.65 -35.56
C CYS A 150 -32.34 38.34 -34.14
N ASN A 151 -31.02 38.19 -34.00
CA ASN A 151 -30.40 38.08 -32.68
C ASN A 151 -30.47 39.44 -31.97
N GLU A 152 -31.06 39.46 -30.79
CA GLU A 152 -31.29 40.66 -29.97
C GLU A 152 -30.42 40.66 -28.68
N GLY A 153 -29.71 39.57 -28.40
CA GLY A 153 -28.86 39.43 -27.22
C GLY A 153 -28.48 37.98 -26.93
N ASN A 154 -27.22 37.78 -26.54
CA ASN A 154 -26.72 36.52 -26.01
C ASN A 154 -26.25 36.74 -24.57
N GLU A 155 -26.68 35.88 -23.66
CA GLU A 155 -26.35 35.96 -22.23
C GLU A 155 -25.81 34.62 -21.75
N THR A 156 -24.94 34.65 -20.74
CA THR A 156 -24.50 33.44 -20.05
C THR A 156 -24.56 33.70 -18.55
N ASN A 157 -25.24 32.81 -17.82
CA ASN A 157 -25.35 32.87 -16.38
C ASN A 157 -24.77 31.60 -15.75
N TYR A 158 -23.89 31.76 -14.77
CA TYR A 158 -23.31 30.67 -14.01
C TYR A 158 -24.25 30.28 -12.85
N THR A 159 -24.56 29.00 -12.73
CA THR A 159 -25.54 28.51 -11.73
C THR A 159 -24.92 27.67 -10.59
N GLY A 160 -23.61 27.52 -10.59
CA GLY A 160 -22.86 26.76 -9.58
C GLY A 160 -22.09 25.58 -10.14
N ASP A 161 -21.15 25.09 -9.34
CA ASP A 161 -20.39 23.89 -9.61
C ASP A 161 -21.27 22.64 -9.53
N ILE A 162 -20.82 21.58 -10.21
CA ILE A 162 -21.47 20.29 -10.28
C ILE A 162 -20.47 19.18 -9.99
N LEU A 163 -20.98 18.02 -9.54
CA LEU A 163 -20.22 16.76 -9.42
C LEU A 163 -18.83 16.96 -8.78
N PRO A 164 -18.74 17.29 -7.48
CA PRO A 164 -17.47 17.61 -6.84
C PRO A 164 -16.47 16.44 -6.91
N PRO A 165 -15.16 16.70 -7.13
CA PRO A 165 -14.15 15.65 -7.17
C PRO A 165 -14.07 14.90 -5.83
N LEU A 166 -13.91 13.57 -5.89
CA LEU A 166 -13.66 12.77 -4.69
C LEU A 166 -12.17 12.70 -4.39
N ASN A 167 -11.79 13.04 -3.17
CA ASN A 167 -10.42 12.92 -2.66
C ASN A 167 -10.38 11.94 -1.48
N PRO A 168 -10.47 10.62 -1.74
CA PRO A 168 -10.52 9.62 -0.69
C PRO A 168 -9.23 9.57 0.14
N GLN A 169 -9.38 9.47 1.46
CA GLN A 169 -8.28 9.33 2.41
C GLN A 169 -8.26 7.90 2.95
N TYR A 170 -7.34 7.10 2.45
CA TYR A 170 -7.22 5.68 2.83
C TYR A 170 -6.42 5.53 4.13
N GLY A 171 -7.02 4.89 5.12
CA GLY A 171 -6.42 4.73 6.44
C GLY A 171 -5.25 3.75 6.45
N SER A 172 -4.13 4.21 7.00
CA SER A 172 -2.88 3.47 7.21
C SER A 172 -2.42 3.72 8.66
N PRO A 173 -3.00 3.01 9.64
CA PRO A 173 -2.82 3.38 11.04
C PRO A 173 -1.39 3.11 11.51
N PHE A 174 -0.85 4.04 12.28
CA PHE A 174 0.29 3.79 13.14
C PHE A 174 -0.12 2.77 14.22
N VAL A 175 0.75 1.80 14.49
CA VAL A 175 0.53 0.79 15.53
C VAL A 175 1.51 1.05 16.66
N GLN A 176 1.00 1.34 17.87
CA GLN A 176 1.86 1.55 19.03
C GLN A 176 2.61 0.25 19.37
N PRO A 177 3.95 0.25 19.37
CA PRO A 177 4.71 -0.92 19.79
C PRO A 177 4.41 -1.26 21.25
N LYS A 178 4.29 -2.56 21.54
CA LYS A 178 4.17 -3.04 22.90
C LYS A 178 5.52 -2.93 23.59
N GLU A 179 5.51 -2.44 24.83
CA GLU A 179 6.70 -2.40 25.67
C GLU A 179 7.10 -3.80 26.13
N GLU A 180 8.40 -4.08 26.11
CA GLU A 180 8.99 -5.31 26.64
C GLU A 180 9.59 -5.02 28.02
N GLU A 181 8.96 -5.51 29.10
CA GLU A 181 9.51 -5.37 30.46
C GLU A 181 10.88 -6.07 30.61
N VAL A 182 11.03 -7.22 29.96
CA VAL A 182 12.29 -7.98 29.90
C VAL A 182 12.50 -8.47 28.47
N LYS A 183 13.51 -7.91 27.81
CA LYS A 183 13.91 -8.31 26.46
C LYS A 183 14.71 -9.60 26.52
N ARG A 184 14.06 -10.72 26.24
CA ARG A 184 14.72 -12.04 26.15
C ARG A 184 15.23 -12.25 24.73
N ARG A 185 16.51 -12.55 24.59
CA ARG A 185 17.15 -12.80 23.30
C ARG A 185 17.96 -14.09 23.38
N SER A 186 18.21 -14.69 22.23
CA SER A 186 19.09 -15.86 22.16
C SER A 186 19.91 -15.85 20.89
N GLU A 187 21.09 -16.44 20.99
CA GLU A 187 22.01 -16.59 19.87
C GLU A 187 22.44 -18.04 19.76
N THR A 188 22.18 -18.66 18.61
CA THR A 188 22.58 -20.04 18.31
C THR A 188 23.82 -20.03 17.43
N ARG A 189 24.81 -20.82 17.80
CA ARG A 189 26.06 -21.01 17.07
C ARG A 189 26.42 -22.49 17.00
N THR A 190 27.20 -22.85 15.99
CA THR A 190 27.70 -24.21 15.82
C THR A 190 29.20 -24.27 16.12
N ALA A 191 29.62 -25.20 16.97
CA ALA A 191 31.01 -25.57 17.19
C ALA A 191 31.32 -26.89 16.46
N ARG A 192 32.26 -26.87 15.51
CA ARG A 192 32.60 -28.04 14.69
C ARG A 192 33.85 -28.75 15.20
N LEU A 193 33.78 -29.17 16.46
CA LEU A 193 34.87 -29.91 17.10
C LEU A 193 35.11 -31.25 16.39
N GLN A 194 36.35 -31.47 16.01
CA GLN A 194 36.82 -32.72 15.43
C GLN A 194 37.19 -33.69 16.54
N PHE A 195 36.74 -34.92 16.40
CA PHE A 195 37.06 -36.02 17.31
C PHE A 195 37.78 -37.12 16.54
N ARG A 196 38.64 -37.87 17.23
CA ARG A 196 39.10 -39.16 16.70
C ARG A 196 37.90 -40.11 16.60
N GLN A 197 37.98 -41.08 15.69
CA GLN A 197 36.90 -42.05 15.47
C GLN A 197 36.50 -42.73 16.80
N GLY A 198 35.19 -42.80 17.06
CA GLY A 198 34.63 -43.37 18.29
C GLY A 198 34.93 -42.61 19.59
N SER A 199 35.70 -41.52 19.55
CA SER A 199 36.09 -40.74 20.73
C SER A 199 35.16 -39.55 20.98
N SER A 200 35.03 -39.19 22.26
CA SER A 200 34.40 -37.96 22.75
C SER A 200 35.38 -37.02 23.45
N VAL A 201 36.66 -37.36 23.48
CA VAL A 201 37.70 -36.53 24.12
C VAL A 201 38.04 -35.35 23.22
N ILE A 202 37.89 -34.13 23.75
CA ILE A 202 38.30 -32.91 23.07
C ILE A 202 39.81 -32.80 23.17
N GLN A 203 40.48 -32.77 22.02
CA GLN A 203 41.93 -32.57 21.91
C GLN A 203 42.16 -31.21 21.21
N LYS A 204 42.72 -30.23 21.93
CA LYS A 204 42.91 -28.86 21.41
C LYS A 204 43.84 -28.84 20.19
N ASP A 205 44.86 -29.67 20.18
CA ASP A 205 45.87 -29.83 19.12
C ASP A 205 45.41 -30.73 17.96
N TYR A 206 44.23 -31.34 18.04
CA TYR A 206 43.70 -32.18 16.97
C TYR A 206 42.98 -31.35 15.91
N GLN A 207 43.45 -31.44 14.66
CA GLN A 207 42.84 -30.76 13.51
C GLN A 207 42.70 -29.24 13.78
N GLN A 208 41.51 -28.66 13.57
CA GLN A 208 41.23 -27.24 13.77
C GLN A 208 40.59 -26.93 15.13
N ASN A 209 40.65 -27.87 16.09
CA ASN A 209 39.96 -27.70 17.37
C ASN A 209 40.41 -26.46 18.14
N ALA A 210 41.70 -26.12 18.16
CA ALA A 210 42.16 -24.88 18.80
C ALA A 210 41.42 -23.65 18.26
N LYS A 211 41.31 -23.54 16.93
CA LYS A 211 40.61 -22.42 16.27
C LYS A 211 39.11 -22.41 16.60
N GLU A 212 38.46 -23.58 16.59
CA GLU A 212 37.04 -23.71 16.90
C GLU A 212 36.76 -23.36 18.37
N LEU A 213 37.57 -23.86 19.30
CA LEU A 213 37.46 -23.57 20.73
C LEU A 213 37.73 -22.08 21.02
N ASP A 214 38.73 -21.47 20.38
CA ASP A 214 39.00 -20.03 20.49
C ASP A 214 37.85 -19.19 19.90
N ALA A 215 37.12 -19.70 18.90
CA ALA A 215 35.92 -19.03 18.38
C ALA A 215 34.75 -19.11 19.38
N VAL A 216 34.54 -20.26 20.01
CA VAL A 216 33.55 -20.46 21.08
C VAL A 216 33.86 -19.54 22.28
N HIS A 217 35.11 -19.52 22.74
CA HIS A 217 35.57 -18.66 23.83
C HIS A 217 35.22 -17.19 23.57
N ARG A 218 35.61 -16.66 22.39
CA ARG A 218 35.34 -15.28 22.01
C ARG A 218 33.84 -14.96 21.93
N SER A 219 33.02 -15.86 21.39
CA SER A 219 31.57 -15.61 21.34
C SER A 219 30.93 -15.56 22.72
N MET A 220 31.40 -16.38 23.64
CA MET A 220 30.90 -16.38 25.02
C MET A 220 31.37 -15.15 25.79
N GLN A 221 32.63 -14.74 25.60
CA GLN A 221 33.17 -13.50 26.18
C GLN A 221 32.39 -12.27 25.72
N LEU A 222 32.03 -12.19 24.44
CA LEU A 222 31.24 -11.06 23.92
C LEU A 222 29.88 -10.90 24.62
N VAL A 223 29.27 -11.99 25.09
CA VAL A 223 28.03 -11.92 25.86
C VAL A 223 28.31 -11.66 27.34
N LYS A 224 29.30 -12.35 27.90
CA LYS A 224 29.66 -12.26 29.32
C LYS A 224 30.19 -10.89 29.73
N ASP A 225 31.05 -10.29 28.90
CA ASP A 225 31.72 -9.02 29.20
C ASP A 225 30.85 -7.81 28.82
N ASN A 226 29.66 -8.05 28.25
CA ASN A 226 28.70 -7.01 27.91
C ASN A 226 27.77 -6.73 29.09
N SER A 227 27.90 -5.54 29.69
CA SER A 227 27.09 -5.08 30.82
C SER A 227 25.60 -4.94 30.52
N ASP A 228 25.21 -4.91 29.24
CA ASP A 228 23.81 -4.80 28.83
C ASP A 228 23.09 -6.15 28.84
N LEU A 229 23.85 -7.25 28.96
CA LEU A 229 23.37 -8.62 28.82
C LEU A 229 23.53 -9.38 30.14
N THR A 230 22.56 -10.22 30.44
CA THR A 230 22.63 -11.17 31.56
C THR A 230 22.30 -12.56 31.05
N ILE A 231 23.28 -13.47 31.06
CA ILE A 231 23.10 -14.86 30.62
C ILE A 231 22.07 -15.54 31.51
N THR A 232 21.05 -16.14 30.89
CA THR A 232 19.98 -16.90 31.57
C THR A 232 20.05 -18.39 31.28
N GLY A 233 20.79 -18.81 30.25
CA GLY A 233 20.96 -20.21 29.92
C GLY A 233 21.97 -20.43 28.79
N ILE A 234 22.68 -21.55 28.84
CA ILE A 234 23.59 -22.02 27.79
C ILE A 234 23.18 -23.45 27.48
N TYR A 235 22.66 -23.66 26.28
CA TYR A 235 22.21 -24.97 25.82
C TYR A 235 23.25 -25.54 24.89
N VAL A 236 23.66 -26.79 25.09
CA VAL A 236 24.62 -27.49 24.24
C VAL A 236 23.96 -28.76 23.71
N THR A 237 23.89 -28.91 22.40
CA THR A 237 23.30 -30.08 21.73
C THR A 237 24.33 -30.79 20.87
N GLY A 238 24.59 -32.07 21.17
CA GLY A 238 25.53 -32.88 20.39
C GLY A 238 24.87 -33.69 19.28
N TYR A 239 25.58 -33.81 18.16
CA TYR A 239 25.20 -34.61 17.00
C TYR A 239 26.33 -35.56 16.58
N ALA A 240 25.96 -36.68 15.98
CA ALA A 240 26.84 -37.66 15.38
C ALA A 240 26.52 -37.80 13.88
N SER A 241 27.49 -38.26 13.10
CA SER A 241 27.25 -38.73 11.74
C SER A 241 26.62 -40.13 11.78
N PRO A 242 25.84 -40.53 10.76
CA PRO A 242 25.35 -41.91 10.61
C PRO A 242 26.49 -42.81 10.15
N GLU A 243 27.34 -43.16 11.12
CA GLU A 243 28.44 -44.11 10.98
C GLU A 243 28.44 -45.03 12.21
N GLY A 244 28.08 -46.30 12.02
CA GLY A 244 27.94 -47.29 13.09
C GLY A 244 26.51 -47.37 13.63
N GLY A 245 26.30 -48.18 14.68
CA GLY A 245 24.94 -48.41 15.18
C GLY A 245 24.30 -47.15 15.79
N PHE A 246 23.01 -46.96 15.55
CA PHE A 246 22.22 -45.84 16.05
C PHE A 246 22.37 -45.64 17.57
N ASP A 247 22.27 -46.71 18.36
CA ASP A 247 22.44 -46.66 19.82
C ASP A 247 23.84 -46.21 20.24
N PHE A 248 24.87 -46.58 19.46
CA PHE A 248 26.23 -46.16 19.70
C PHE A 248 26.38 -44.66 19.39
N ASN A 249 25.85 -44.20 18.25
CA ASN A 249 25.89 -42.80 17.84
C ASN A 249 25.08 -41.90 18.77
N MET A 250 23.96 -42.39 19.30
CA MET A 250 23.19 -41.73 20.35
C MET A 250 24.06 -41.45 21.58
N LYS A 251 24.67 -42.49 22.16
CA LYS A 251 25.56 -42.34 23.33
C LYS A 251 26.83 -41.54 23.01
N LEU A 252 27.34 -41.62 21.78
CA LEU A 252 28.51 -40.86 21.36
C LEU A 252 28.23 -39.37 21.29
N SER A 253 27.08 -38.99 20.73
CA SER A 253 26.63 -37.60 20.69
C SER A 253 26.41 -37.02 22.10
N GLU A 254 25.83 -37.80 23.01
CA GLU A 254 25.69 -37.45 24.44
C GLU A 254 27.05 -37.16 25.08
N ARG A 255 28.01 -38.08 24.96
CA ARG A 255 29.34 -37.91 25.56
C ARG A 255 30.08 -36.71 24.99
N ARG A 256 29.93 -36.43 23.69
CA ARG A 256 30.54 -35.27 23.03
C ARG A 256 29.91 -33.95 23.49
N ALA A 257 28.58 -33.90 23.62
CA ALA A 257 27.88 -32.74 24.14
C ALA A 257 28.31 -32.43 25.58
N LYS A 258 28.36 -33.45 26.44
CA LYS A 258 28.84 -33.30 27.83
C LYS A 258 30.28 -32.84 27.90
N ALA A 259 31.19 -33.46 27.14
CA ALA A 259 32.60 -33.04 27.11
C ALA A 259 32.75 -31.58 26.67
N PHE A 260 31.95 -31.14 25.69
CA PHE A 260 31.98 -29.75 25.25
C PHE A 260 31.40 -28.78 26.27
N ALA A 261 30.30 -29.14 26.94
CA ALA A 261 29.75 -28.34 28.02
C ALA A 261 30.74 -28.20 29.19
N GLU A 262 31.42 -29.27 29.59
CA GLU A 262 32.47 -29.21 30.61
C GLU A 262 33.65 -28.32 30.17
N TYR A 263 34.10 -28.43 28.92
CA TYR A 263 35.11 -27.50 28.39
C TYR A 263 34.67 -26.04 28.54
N MET A 264 33.42 -25.72 28.18
CA MET A 264 32.90 -24.35 28.28
C MET A 264 32.78 -23.86 29.73
N LYS A 265 32.48 -24.75 30.69
CA LYS A 265 32.42 -24.40 32.12
C LYS A 265 33.82 -24.07 32.66
N ASP A 266 34.81 -24.87 32.29
CA ASP A 266 36.20 -24.66 32.72
C ASP A 266 36.77 -23.36 32.15
N ASP A 267 36.57 -23.14 30.85
CA ASP A 267 37.04 -21.96 30.12
C ASP A 267 36.37 -20.66 30.60
N LEU A 268 35.15 -20.74 31.13
CA LEU A 268 34.34 -19.61 31.59
C LEU A 268 33.82 -19.80 33.01
N SER A 269 34.71 -20.16 33.92
CA SER A 269 34.43 -20.50 35.33
C SER A 269 33.62 -19.47 36.16
N SER A 270 33.44 -18.25 35.66
CA SER A 270 32.59 -17.24 36.32
C SER A 270 31.10 -17.37 36.02
N ILE A 271 30.70 -18.21 35.06
CA ILE A 271 29.28 -18.46 34.74
C ILE A 271 28.77 -19.58 35.66
N ASP A 272 27.61 -19.38 36.27
CA ASP A 272 27.01 -20.40 37.14
C ASP A 272 26.81 -21.72 36.36
N PRO A 273 27.42 -22.84 36.81
CA PRO A 273 27.27 -24.15 36.16
C PRO A 273 25.81 -24.61 35.99
N LYS A 274 24.87 -24.09 36.79
CA LYS A 274 23.43 -24.40 36.68
C LYS A 274 22.77 -23.85 35.43
N LEU A 275 23.38 -22.84 34.79
CA LEU A 275 22.87 -22.27 33.54
C LEU A 275 23.18 -23.16 32.33
N TYR A 276 24.04 -24.17 32.49
CA TYR A 276 24.40 -25.08 31.41
C TYR A 276 23.40 -26.24 31.32
N HIS A 277 22.80 -26.38 30.15
CA HIS A 277 21.88 -27.46 29.80
C HIS A 277 22.48 -28.25 28.65
N VAL A 278 22.48 -29.59 28.76
CA VAL A 278 23.09 -30.47 27.76
C VAL A 278 22.03 -31.40 27.19
N ASP A 279 21.93 -31.44 25.88
CA ASP A 279 21.05 -32.30 25.09
C ASP A 279 21.86 -33.02 23.98
N TRP A 280 21.27 -34.04 23.36
CA TRP A 280 21.90 -34.80 22.29
C TRP A 280 20.85 -35.47 21.41
N LYS A 281 21.13 -35.56 20.11
CA LYS A 281 20.16 -36.07 19.12
C LYS A 281 20.58 -37.35 18.42
N GLY A 282 21.78 -37.86 18.66
CA GLY A 282 22.33 -38.97 17.89
C GLY A 282 22.67 -38.53 16.47
N GLU A 283 22.25 -39.31 15.49
CA GLU A 283 22.60 -39.10 14.08
C GLU A 283 21.86 -37.91 13.45
N ASP A 284 22.59 -36.97 12.85
CA ASP A 284 22.05 -35.78 12.21
C ASP A 284 21.61 -36.07 10.75
N TRP A 285 20.51 -36.80 10.60
CA TRP A 285 19.97 -37.15 9.27
C TRP A 285 19.48 -35.93 8.48
N GLU A 286 18.91 -34.93 9.17
CA GLU A 286 18.52 -33.66 8.55
C GLU A 286 19.75 -32.88 8.08
N GLY A 287 20.78 -32.79 8.92
CA GLY A 287 22.06 -32.17 8.57
C GLY A 287 22.80 -32.90 7.46
N LEU A 288 22.73 -34.24 7.40
CA LEU A 288 23.29 -35.03 6.30
C LEU A 288 22.68 -34.61 4.96
N ARG A 289 21.34 -34.51 4.90
CA ARG A 289 20.64 -34.06 3.69
C ARG A 289 21.05 -32.64 3.29
N ALA A 290 21.04 -31.72 4.26
CA ALA A 290 21.42 -30.34 4.02
C ALA A 290 22.88 -30.19 3.56
N GLU A 291 23.79 -31.04 4.03
CA GLU A 291 25.20 -31.02 3.63
C GLU A 291 25.40 -31.61 2.22
N ILE A 292 24.69 -32.68 1.87
CA ILE A 292 24.70 -33.22 0.50
C ILE A 292 24.16 -32.19 -0.50
N ASP A 293 23.15 -31.42 -0.12
CA ASP A 293 22.59 -30.34 -0.96
C ASP A 293 23.58 -29.21 -1.24
N ARG A 294 24.56 -28.99 -0.35
CA ARG A 294 25.63 -27.99 -0.54
C ARG A 294 26.80 -28.49 -1.39
N GLN A 295 26.87 -29.79 -1.68
CA GLN A 295 27.99 -30.42 -2.40
C GLN A 295 27.53 -30.99 -3.74
N PRO A 296 27.24 -30.15 -4.76
CA PRO A 296 26.78 -30.63 -6.06
C PRO A 296 27.78 -31.54 -6.79
N GLN A 297 29.07 -31.47 -6.43
CA GLN A 297 30.16 -32.30 -6.94
C GLN A 297 30.30 -33.68 -6.28
N LEU A 298 29.49 -33.98 -5.26
CA LEU A 298 29.56 -35.27 -4.55
C LEU A 298 29.27 -36.42 -5.53
N GLN A 299 30.14 -37.43 -5.52
CA GLN A 299 29.95 -38.62 -6.37
C GLN A 299 28.67 -39.36 -5.99
N GLU A 300 27.93 -39.81 -7.01
CA GLU A 300 26.69 -40.58 -6.83
C GLU A 300 25.64 -39.87 -5.96
N ARG A 301 25.68 -38.52 -5.91
CA ARG A 301 24.77 -37.69 -5.12
C ARG A 301 23.29 -38.05 -5.29
N SER A 302 22.84 -38.25 -6.52
CA SER A 302 21.43 -38.61 -6.79
C SER A 302 21.06 -39.96 -6.16
N ILE A 303 21.96 -40.95 -6.25
CA ILE A 303 21.77 -42.28 -5.66
C ILE A 303 21.68 -42.17 -4.13
N ILE A 304 22.55 -41.39 -3.51
CA ILE A 304 22.53 -41.15 -2.06
C ILE A 304 21.21 -40.50 -1.64
N LEU A 305 20.76 -39.47 -2.36
CA LEU A 305 19.49 -38.79 -2.09
C LEU A 305 18.28 -39.71 -2.28
N ASP A 306 18.30 -40.58 -3.29
CA ASP A 306 17.24 -41.57 -3.53
C ASP A 306 17.17 -42.59 -2.39
N VAL A 307 18.32 -43.04 -1.88
CA VAL A 307 18.38 -43.90 -0.70
C VAL A 307 17.79 -43.17 0.51
N LEU A 308 18.20 -41.93 0.78
CA LEU A 308 17.69 -41.12 1.89
C LEU A 308 16.18 -40.87 1.82
N ASN A 309 15.63 -40.60 0.63
CA ASN A 309 14.20 -40.42 0.41
C ASN A 309 13.40 -41.71 0.67
N GLY A 310 14.02 -42.87 0.46
CA GLY A 310 13.41 -44.18 0.70
C GLY A 310 13.71 -44.78 2.06
N CYS A 311 14.37 -44.04 2.97
CA CYS A 311 14.67 -44.53 4.31
C CYS A 311 13.45 -44.40 5.24
N GLY A 312 13.14 -45.48 5.95
CA GLY A 312 12.13 -45.50 7.01
C GLY A 312 12.70 -45.10 8.37
N ASP A 313 12.04 -45.56 9.43
CA ASP A 313 12.42 -45.26 10.81
C ASP A 313 13.68 -46.02 11.27
N ASP A 314 14.00 -47.14 10.62
CA ASP A 314 15.21 -47.92 10.89
C ASP A 314 16.46 -47.23 10.31
N LYS A 315 17.16 -46.50 11.17
CA LYS A 315 18.35 -45.72 10.82
C LYS A 315 19.55 -46.60 10.50
N ASP A 316 19.69 -47.73 11.18
CA ASP A 316 20.77 -48.69 10.92
C ASP A 316 20.60 -49.32 9.52
N ALA A 317 19.38 -49.70 9.16
CA ALA A 317 19.07 -50.19 7.82
C ALA A 317 19.33 -49.12 6.75
N CYS A 318 19.01 -47.86 7.03
CA CYS A 318 19.28 -46.74 6.13
C CYS A 318 20.78 -46.54 5.89
N GLU A 319 21.59 -46.51 6.95
CA GLU A 319 23.05 -46.40 6.83
C GLU A 319 23.64 -47.56 6.02
N GLN A 320 23.22 -48.80 6.33
CA GLN A 320 23.68 -49.97 5.59
C GLN A 320 23.33 -49.89 4.10
N LYS A 321 22.12 -49.42 3.79
CA LYS A 321 21.68 -49.25 2.40
C LYS A 321 22.52 -48.21 1.66
N ILE A 322 22.85 -47.08 2.29
CA ILE A 322 23.79 -46.10 1.70
C ILE A 322 25.12 -46.78 1.40
N ARG A 323 25.70 -47.46 2.39
CA ARG A 323 27.01 -48.12 2.28
C ARG A 323 27.06 -49.22 1.21
N GLN A 324 25.96 -49.92 0.98
CA GLN A 324 25.87 -51.00 -0.02
C GLN A 324 25.56 -50.48 -1.43
N THR A 325 24.90 -49.33 -1.56
CA THR A 325 24.41 -48.83 -2.84
C THR A 325 25.47 -48.02 -3.57
N VAL A 326 26.30 -47.26 -2.85
CA VAL A 326 27.29 -46.38 -3.47
C VAL A 326 28.65 -47.04 -3.68
N SER A 327 29.43 -46.56 -4.64
CA SER A 327 30.80 -47.03 -4.83
C SER A 327 31.71 -46.72 -3.63
N PRO A 328 32.82 -47.46 -3.44
CA PRO A 328 33.79 -47.17 -2.38
C PRO A 328 34.37 -45.75 -2.44
N ALA A 329 34.50 -45.17 -3.63
CA ALA A 329 34.97 -43.80 -3.82
C ALA A 329 33.95 -42.77 -3.30
N ALA A 330 32.67 -42.94 -3.64
CA ALA A 330 31.58 -42.11 -3.15
C ALA A 330 31.41 -42.23 -1.63
N TYR A 331 31.46 -43.45 -1.08
CA TYR A 331 31.40 -43.66 0.37
C TYR A 331 32.59 -43.02 1.10
N ASN A 332 33.81 -43.09 0.53
CA ASN A 332 34.97 -42.43 1.10
C ASN A 332 34.82 -40.89 1.09
N GLN A 333 34.19 -40.31 0.06
CA GLN A 333 33.85 -38.89 0.07
C GLN A 333 32.82 -38.56 1.17
N LEU A 334 31.81 -39.41 1.41
CA LEU A 334 30.90 -39.22 2.55
C LEU A 334 31.68 -39.14 3.88
N LEU A 335 32.59 -40.08 4.12
CA LEU A 335 33.39 -40.13 5.36
C LEU A 335 34.32 -38.93 5.54
N THR A 336 34.90 -38.41 4.44
CA THR A 336 35.96 -37.40 4.49
C THR A 336 35.50 -35.97 4.24
N GLU A 337 34.37 -35.78 3.56
CA GLU A 337 33.88 -34.46 3.13
C GLU A 337 32.46 -34.13 3.64
N VAL A 338 31.58 -35.12 3.85
CA VAL A 338 30.16 -34.88 4.21
C VAL A 338 29.85 -35.14 5.68
N TYR A 339 30.39 -36.22 6.26
CA TYR A 339 30.18 -36.57 7.66
C TYR A 339 30.92 -35.63 8.65
N PRO A 340 32.13 -35.11 8.36
CA PRO A 340 32.82 -34.23 9.29
C PRO A 340 32.04 -32.95 9.68
N PRO A 341 31.38 -32.22 8.77
CA PRO A 341 30.59 -31.03 9.12
C PRO A 341 29.35 -31.30 9.99
N ILE A 342 28.76 -32.49 9.92
CA ILE A 342 27.55 -32.88 10.69
C ILE A 342 27.88 -33.51 12.05
N ARG A 343 29.14 -33.90 12.28
CA ARG A 343 29.68 -34.20 13.62
C ARG A 343 29.90 -32.90 14.39
N ARG A 344 28.82 -32.25 14.79
CA ARG A 344 28.83 -30.91 15.39
C ARG A 344 28.27 -30.90 16.80
N ASN A 345 28.70 -29.93 17.59
CA ASN A 345 27.94 -29.47 18.73
C ASN A 345 27.30 -28.13 18.36
N GLU A 346 26.03 -27.98 18.63
CA GLU A 346 25.37 -26.68 18.62
C GLU A 346 25.35 -26.13 20.03
N TYR A 347 25.53 -24.83 20.19
CA TYR A 347 25.26 -24.17 21.45
C TYR A 347 24.43 -22.91 21.25
N ARG A 348 23.55 -22.65 22.21
CA ARG A 348 22.64 -21.52 22.22
C ARG A 348 22.75 -20.78 23.54
N ILE A 349 23.07 -19.50 23.46
CA ILE A 349 23.17 -18.62 24.62
C ILE A 349 21.86 -17.84 24.71
N GLU A 350 21.14 -18.00 25.81
CA GLU A 350 20.00 -17.17 26.15
C GLU A 350 20.42 -16.08 27.14
N TYR A 351 19.91 -14.87 26.94
CA TYR A 351 20.19 -13.74 27.82
C TYR A 351 19.04 -12.74 27.85
N ASN A 352 18.94 -12.04 28.98
CA ASN A 352 18.11 -10.85 29.11
C ASN A 352 18.94 -9.63 28.69
N VAL A 353 18.31 -8.70 27.96
CA VAL A 353 18.86 -7.39 27.62
C VAL A 353 18.18 -6.35 28.50
N ARG A 354 18.97 -5.50 29.16
CA ARG A 354 18.43 -4.37 29.93
C ARG A 354 17.71 -3.36 29.01
N HIS A 355 16.90 -2.49 29.60
CA HIS A 355 16.33 -1.36 28.88
C HIS A 355 17.43 -0.37 28.42
N PHE A 356 17.25 0.23 27.24
CA PHE A 356 18.13 1.25 26.70
C PHE A 356 17.44 2.61 26.72
N GLU A 357 18.13 3.60 27.28
CA GLU A 357 17.71 5.00 27.16
C GLU A 357 17.86 5.48 25.72
N VAL A 358 17.13 6.53 25.32
CA VAL A 358 17.10 7.02 23.93
C VAL A 358 18.51 7.32 23.37
N GLU A 359 19.39 7.96 24.14
CA GLU A 359 20.75 8.29 23.69
C GLU A 359 21.63 7.05 23.52
N GLU A 360 21.46 6.03 24.35
CA GLU A 360 22.11 4.73 24.16
C GLU A 360 21.54 4.01 22.94
N GLY A 361 20.21 4.06 22.80
CA GLY A 361 19.47 3.50 21.67
C GLY A 361 19.93 4.05 20.31
N LYS A 362 20.31 5.33 20.23
CA LYS A 362 20.89 5.94 19.03
C LYS A 362 22.22 5.32 18.59
N GLN A 363 22.97 4.73 19.53
CA GLN A 363 24.18 3.94 19.20
C GLN A 363 23.81 2.49 18.91
N MET A 364 22.91 1.90 19.71
CA MET A 364 22.50 0.51 19.57
C MET A 364 21.82 0.22 18.23
N ILE A 365 21.00 1.13 17.71
CA ILE A 365 20.29 0.95 16.43
C ILE A 365 21.26 0.77 15.25
N LYS A 366 22.48 1.32 15.35
CA LYS A 366 23.50 1.24 14.30
C LYS A 366 24.29 -0.07 14.34
N SER A 367 24.41 -0.69 15.51
CA SER A 367 25.28 -1.85 15.74
C SER A 367 24.51 -3.14 15.97
N ARG A 368 23.51 -3.12 16.86
CA ARG A 368 22.76 -4.27 17.35
C ARG A 368 21.27 -3.93 17.56
N PRO A 369 20.53 -3.58 16.49
CA PRO A 369 19.09 -3.31 16.58
C PRO A 369 18.28 -4.54 17.06
N ASP A 370 18.82 -5.75 16.89
CA ASP A 370 18.27 -7.01 17.39
C ASP A 370 18.24 -7.13 18.93
N LEU A 371 18.98 -6.28 19.64
CA LEU A 371 18.95 -6.20 21.11
C LEU A 371 17.94 -5.17 21.63
N MET A 372 17.43 -4.29 20.77
CA MET A 372 16.46 -3.26 21.13
C MET A 372 15.03 -3.79 20.95
N SER A 373 14.08 -3.43 21.80
CA SER A 373 12.66 -3.69 21.51
C SER A 373 12.15 -2.81 20.37
N VAL A 374 11.08 -3.24 19.69
CA VAL A 374 10.43 -2.41 18.66
C VAL A 374 9.98 -1.05 19.24
N ASN A 375 9.59 -1.02 20.52
CA ASN A 375 9.26 0.22 21.23
C ASN A 375 10.46 1.15 21.40
N GLU A 376 11.62 0.65 21.85
CA GLU A 376 12.83 1.47 21.97
C GLU A 376 13.29 2.00 20.61
N ILE A 377 13.18 1.19 19.54
CA ILE A 377 13.48 1.62 18.18
C ILE A 377 12.55 2.77 17.76
N GLN A 378 11.25 2.65 18.06
CA GLN A 378 10.28 3.71 17.79
C GLN A 378 10.60 4.99 18.58
N GLN A 379 10.95 4.89 19.87
CA GLN A 379 11.33 6.04 20.69
C GLN A 379 12.58 6.74 20.15
N VAL A 380 13.58 5.97 19.71
CA VAL A 380 14.79 6.53 19.07
C VAL A 380 14.44 7.21 17.75
N ALA A 381 13.57 6.61 16.93
CA ALA A 381 13.09 7.23 15.70
C ALA A 381 12.37 8.55 16.02
N ASP A 382 11.41 8.55 16.94
CA ASP A 382 10.66 9.73 17.36
C ASP A 382 11.59 10.85 17.87
N ALA A 383 12.66 10.52 18.57
CA ALA A 383 13.66 11.47 19.05
C ALA A 383 14.48 12.13 17.92
N TYR A 384 14.60 11.50 16.74
CA TYR A 384 15.14 12.15 15.54
C TYR A 384 14.13 13.05 14.82
N GLY A 385 12.84 12.89 15.12
CA GLY A 385 11.73 13.69 14.56
C GLY A 385 11.06 13.01 13.38
N LYS A 386 9.73 12.91 13.42
CA LYS A 386 8.90 12.25 12.40
C LYS A 386 9.15 12.82 11.00
N GLY A 387 9.28 11.94 10.01
CA GLY A 387 9.52 12.30 8.60
C GLY A 387 10.97 12.65 8.25
N THR A 388 11.88 12.71 9.21
CA THR A 388 13.31 12.88 8.91
C THR A 388 13.91 11.59 8.32
N PRO A 389 15.01 11.68 7.54
CA PRO A 389 15.71 10.48 7.06
C PRO A 389 16.10 9.53 8.19
N GLN A 390 16.58 10.07 9.32
CA GLN A 390 16.99 9.29 10.48
C GLN A 390 15.82 8.58 11.17
N TYR A 391 14.64 9.19 11.21
CA TYR A 391 13.42 8.53 11.67
C TYR A 391 13.12 7.29 10.83
N ILE A 392 13.14 7.43 9.52
CA ILE A 392 12.87 6.33 8.59
C ILE A 392 13.95 5.24 8.73
N ASP A 393 15.22 5.61 8.78
CA ASP A 393 16.34 4.67 8.90
C ASP A 393 16.25 3.84 10.18
N CYS A 394 15.83 4.43 11.30
CA CYS A 394 15.61 3.70 12.55
C CYS A 394 14.50 2.64 12.40
N LEU A 395 13.36 3.01 11.80
CA LEU A 395 12.26 2.08 11.59
C LEU A 395 12.62 0.96 10.61
N LEU A 396 13.38 1.26 9.55
CA LEU A 396 13.88 0.25 8.61
C LEU A 396 14.88 -0.69 9.28
N ALA A 397 15.76 -0.19 10.15
CA ALA A 397 16.64 -1.03 10.95
C ALA A 397 15.84 -1.96 11.88
N GLY A 398 14.75 -1.46 12.49
CA GLY A 398 13.83 -2.27 13.27
C GLY A 398 13.10 -3.33 12.45
N ALA A 399 12.52 -2.97 11.30
CA ALA A 399 11.87 -3.92 10.40
C ALA A 399 12.84 -4.99 9.88
N LYS A 400 14.11 -4.65 9.68
CA LYS A 400 15.15 -5.62 9.31
C LYS A 400 15.53 -6.55 10.47
N ALA A 401 15.63 -6.03 11.68
CA ALA A 401 15.92 -6.81 12.88
C ALA A 401 14.75 -7.74 13.25
N TYR A 402 13.52 -7.31 12.98
CA TYR A 402 12.28 -7.99 13.31
C TYR A 402 11.40 -8.23 12.07
N PRO A 403 11.83 -9.08 11.13
CA PRO A 403 11.12 -9.32 9.88
C PRO A 403 9.73 -9.96 10.09
N GLN A 404 9.51 -10.62 11.23
CA GLN A 404 8.24 -11.28 11.57
C GLN A 404 7.34 -10.42 12.47
N ASP A 405 7.80 -9.26 12.95
CA ASP A 405 7.01 -8.39 13.82
C ASP A 405 6.11 -7.48 12.99
N ILE A 406 4.80 -7.67 13.12
CA ILE A 406 3.78 -6.92 12.36
C ILE A 406 3.88 -5.41 12.61
N THR A 407 4.19 -4.98 13.83
CA THR A 407 4.25 -3.56 14.20
C THR A 407 5.46 -2.88 13.58
N ALA A 408 6.62 -3.53 13.65
CA ALA A 408 7.85 -3.04 13.03
C ALA A 408 7.69 -2.87 11.51
N GLN A 409 7.12 -3.89 10.84
CA GLN A 409 6.84 -3.82 9.40
C GLN A 409 5.84 -2.70 9.07
N ASN A 410 4.74 -2.61 9.81
CA ASN A 410 3.68 -1.63 9.59
C ASN A 410 4.21 -0.19 9.70
N ASN A 411 4.91 0.13 10.79
CA ASN A 411 5.36 1.49 11.06
C ASN A 411 6.48 1.92 10.12
N ALA A 412 7.39 1.02 9.76
CA ALA A 412 8.41 1.30 8.73
C ALA A 412 7.77 1.56 7.36
N ALA A 413 6.78 0.75 6.96
CA ALA A 413 6.06 0.96 5.72
C ALA A 413 5.27 2.28 5.71
N LEU A 414 4.60 2.61 6.82
CA LEU A 414 3.89 3.89 6.98
C LEU A 414 4.84 5.08 6.79
N ALA A 415 6.01 5.05 7.44
CA ALA A 415 7.01 6.10 7.31
C ALA A 415 7.51 6.27 5.86
N LEU A 416 7.69 5.17 5.13
CA LEU A 416 8.05 5.20 3.72
C LEU A 416 6.93 5.79 2.84
N ILE A 417 5.67 5.42 3.10
CA ILE A 417 4.50 5.96 2.36
C ILE A 417 4.38 7.47 2.59
N GLU A 418 4.49 7.93 3.84
CA GLU A 418 4.40 9.35 4.20
C GLU A 418 5.55 10.17 3.58
N ALA A 419 6.74 9.57 3.46
CA ALA A 419 7.89 10.18 2.79
C ALA A 419 7.84 10.12 1.26
N GLY A 420 6.77 9.57 0.66
CA GLY A 420 6.66 9.38 -0.80
C GLY A 420 7.58 8.30 -1.37
N ARG A 421 8.28 7.53 -0.52
CA ARG A 421 9.15 6.40 -0.88
C ARG A 421 8.34 5.13 -1.08
N THR A 422 7.28 5.22 -1.88
CA THR A 422 6.24 4.19 -1.99
C THR A 422 6.75 2.88 -2.59
N GLU A 423 7.71 2.92 -3.53
CA GLU A 423 8.34 1.72 -4.09
C GLU A 423 9.04 0.88 -3.02
N GLU A 424 9.76 1.52 -2.11
CA GLU A 424 10.41 0.83 -0.99
C GLU A 424 9.38 0.26 -0.01
N ALA A 425 8.26 0.97 0.21
CA ALA A 425 7.18 0.48 1.08
C ALA A 425 6.57 -0.81 0.53
N VAL A 426 6.30 -0.85 -0.78
CA VAL A 426 5.80 -2.05 -1.47
C VAL A 426 6.81 -3.20 -1.35
N ALA A 427 8.09 -2.95 -1.62
CA ALA A 427 9.13 -3.98 -1.55
C ALA A 427 9.31 -4.56 -0.14
N LEU A 428 9.17 -3.72 0.90
CA LEU A 428 9.17 -4.15 2.30
C LEU A 428 7.96 -5.04 2.61
N LEU A 429 6.76 -4.56 2.31
CA LEU A 429 5.49 -5.24 2.63
C LEU A 429 5.28 -6.54 1.85
N GLN A 430 5.80 -6.67 0.63
CA GLN A 430 5.74 -7.92 -0.14
C GLN A 430 6.52 -9.07 0.50
N LYS A 431 7.59 -8.75 1.26
CA LYS A 431 8.42 -9.72 1.97
C LYS A 431 7.99 -9.92 3.43
N ALA A 432 7.07 -9.08 3.90
CA ALA A 432 6.58 -9.12 5.26
C ALA A 432 5.64 -10.32 5.49
N PRO A 433 5.31 -10.66 6.75
CA PRO A 433 4.41 -11.76 7.07
C PRO A 433 3.04 -11.57 6.42
N GLN A 434 2.37 -12.68 6.13
CA GLN A 434 0.99 -12.66 5.62
C GLN A 434 0.02 -12.30 6.74
N ASP A 435 -0.15 -11.00 6.97
CA ASP A 435 -1.04 -10.43 7.99
C ASP A 435 -2.04 -9.44 7.37
N ALA A 436 -3.25 -9.36 7.93
CA ALA A 436 -4.33 -8.55 7.39
C ALA A 436 -4.05 -7.03 7.49
N ALA A 437 -3.37 -6.56 8.54
CA ALA A 437 -3.00 -5.16 8.68
C ALA A 437 -1.91 -4.77 7.68
N LEU A 438 -0.92 -5.64 7.47
CA LEU A 438 0.13 -5.42 6.46
C LEU A 438 -0.42 -5.47 5.03
N GLN A 439 -1.38 -6.34 4.76
CA GLN A 439 -2.10 -6.36 3.47
C GLN A 439 -2.89 -5.06 3.24
N ASN A 440 -3.54 -4.50 4.27
CA ASN A 440 -4.16 -3.17 4.17
C ASN A 440 -3.11 -2.11 3.82
N MET A 441 -1.98 -2.10 4.52
CA MET A 441 -0.90 -1.14 4.26
C MET A 441 -0.36 -1.26 2.83
N LEU A 442 -0.23 -2.49 2.32
CA LEU A 442 0.20 -2.74 0.95
C LEU A 442 -0.81 -2.23 -0.08
N GLY A 443 -2.11 -2.35 0.22
CA GLY A 443 -3.16 -1.76 -0.59
C GLY A 443 -3.06 -0.23 -0.68
N VAL A 444 -2.79 0.44 0.44
CA VAL A 444 -2.54 1.90 0.46
C VAL A 444 -1.30 2.26 -0.36
N ALA A 445 -0.22 1.50 -0.24
CA ALA A 445 1.00 1.72 -1.01
C ALA A 445 0.74 1.57 -2.53
N TYR A 446 -0.01 0.55 -2.96
CA TYR A 446 -0.37 0.40 -4.37
C TYR A 446 -1.22 1.55 -4.91
N LEU A 447 -2.16 2.10 -4.13
CA LEU A 447 -2.91 3.29 -4.56
C LEU A 447 -2.01 4.50 -4.78
N LYS A 448 -1.00 4.69 -3.91
CA LYS A 448 -0.02 5.78 -4.08
C LYS A 448 0.83 5.61 -5.34
N GLN A 449 1.00 4.39 -5.85
CA GLN A 449 1.62 4.10 -7.14
C GLN A 449 0.65 4.20 -8.35
N GLY A 450 -0.65 4.38 -8.11
CA GLY A 450 -1.68 4.34 -9.16
C GLY A 450 -2.13 2.93 -9.55
N ASN A 451 -1.70 1.89 -8.82
CA ASN A 451 -2.06 0.50 -9.08
C ASN A 451 -3.38 0.13 -8.40
N THR A 452 -4.48 0.66 -8.94
CA THR A 452 -5.84 0.54 -8.37
C THR A 452 -6.32 -0.90 -8.18
N GLU A 453 -6.09 -1.78 -9.15
CA GLU A 453 -6.56 -3.17 -9.07
C GLU A 453 -5.79 -3.99 -8.03
N ASP A 454 -4.46 -3.80 -7.95
CA ASP A 454 -3.64 -4.45 -6.93
C ASP A 454 -4.04 -3.99 -5.53
N ALA A 455 -4.29 -2.69 -5.37
CA ALA A 455 -4.80 -2.15 -4.11
C ALA A 455 -6.15 -2.77 -3.71
N ARG A 456 -7.09 -2.84 -4.67
CA ARG A 456 -8.41 -3.46 -4.46
C ARG A 456 -8.27 -4.93 -4.04
N SER A 457 -7.38 -5.67 -4.68
CA SER A 457 -7.07 -7.07 -4.33
C SER A 457 -6.56 -7.19 -2.89
N MET A 458 -5.61 -6.35 -2.49
CA MET A 458 -5.05 -6.37 -1.14
C MET A 458 -6.09 -5.97 -0.08
N PHE A 459 -6.88 -4.93 -0.31
CA PHE A 459 -7.95 -4.56 0.63
C PHE A 459 -9.00 -5.66 0.78
N ARG A 460 -9.38 -6.35 -0.31
CA ARG A 460 -10.30 -7.50 -0.24
C ARG A 460 -9.74 -8.63 0.61
N ARG A 461 -8.47 -8.99 0.42
CA ARG A 461 -7.82 -10.05 1.21
C ARG A 461 -7.80 -9.69 2.70
N ALA A 462 -7.39 -8.47 3.03
CA ALA A 462 -7.36 -7.98 4.40
C ALA A 462 -8.77 -7.90 5.02
N ALA A 463 -9.77 -7.42 4.26
CA ALA A 463 -11.16 -7.31 4.69
C ALA A 463 -11.79 -8.69 4.98
N SER A 464 -11.52 -9.68 4.12
CA SER A 464 -11.95 -11.08 4.32
C SER A 464 -11.29 -11.74 5.52
N ALA A 465 -10.10 -11.29 5.90
CA ALA A 465 -9.40 -11.69 7.12
C ALA A 465 -9.87 -10.91 8.37
N GLY A 466 -10.89 -10.06 8.26
CA GLY A 466 -11.50 -9.34 9.39
C GLY A 466 -10.92 -7.97 9.70
N ASN A 467 -10.04 -7.41 8.85
CA ASN A 467 -9.47 -6.08 9.09
C ASN A 467 -10.51 -4.97 8.77
N ALA A 468 -11.00 -4.28 9.81
CA ALA A 468 -12.01 -3.23 9.68
C ALA A 468 -11.53 -2.01 8.87
N GLN A 469 -10.26 -1.62 8.99
CA GLN A 469 -9.71 -0.51 8.22
C GLN A 469 -9.66 -0.84 6.72
N ALA A 470 -9.31 -2.08 6.37
CA ALA A 470 -9.35 -2.56 5.00
C ALA A 470 -10.75 -2.58 4.41
N GLN A 471 -11.77 -2.93 5.20
CA GLN A 471 -13.17 -2.87 4.77
C GLN A 471 -13.58 -1.42 4.43
N ALA A 472 -13.22 -0.46 5.29
CA ALA A 472 -13.48 0.95 5.04
C ALA A 472 -12.73 1.46 3.79
N ASN A 473 -11.44 1.11 3.66
CA ASN A 473 -10.62 1.48 2.50
C ASN A 473 -11.16 0.87 1.20
N LEU A 474 -11.57 -0.40 1.22
CA LEU A 474 -12.16 -1.07 0.08
C LEU A 474 -13.43 -0.38 -0.37
N LYS A 475 -14.35 -0.11 0.57
CA LYS A 475 -15.61 0.60 0.27
C LYS A 475 -15.33 1.96 -0.38
N MET A 476 -14.43 2.74 0.21
CA MET A 476 -14.06 4.05 -0.31
C MET A 476 -13.44 3.96 -1.71
N LEU A 477 -12.65 2.93 -1.99
CA LEU A 477 -12.09 2.67 -3.31
C LEU A 477 -13.17 2.29 -4.33
N GLU A 478 -14.12 1.46 -3.94
CA GLU A 478 -15.22 1.04 -4.81
C GLU A 478 -16.17 2.20 -5.13
N ASP A 479 -16.50 3.02 -4.13
CA ASP A 479 -17.27 4.26 -4.31
C ASP A 479 -16.54 5.23 -5.27
N TYR A 480 -15.21 5.37 -5.13
CA TYR A 480 -14.39 6.18 -6.03
C TYR A 480 -14.43 5.64 -7.47
N ILE A 481 -14.20 4.33 -7.66
CA ILE A 481 -14.22 3.70 -8.99
C ILE A 481 -15.58 3.90 -9.67
N GLU A 482 -16.67 3.68 -8.94
CA GLU A 482 -18.03 3.83 -9.46
C GLU A 482 -18.35 5.29 -9.82
N TYR A 483 -17.92 6.25 -8.98
CA TYR A 483 -18.11 7.67 -9.23
C TYR A 483 -17.47 8.13 -10.54
N TYR A 484 -16.26 7.63 -10.85
CA TYR A 484 -15.52 7.97 -12.07
C TYR A 484 -15.79 7.04 -13.27
N ALA A 485 -16.67 6.03 -13.16
CA ALA A 485 -17.01 5.14 -14.28
C ALA A 485 -17.90 5.84 -15.33
N GLU A 486 -17.53 5.78 -16.61
CA GLU A 486 -18.32 6.29 -17.75
C GLU A 486 -19.32 5.27 -18.29
#